data_AF-A0A7Y2J1X0-F1
#
_entry.id   AF-A0A7Y2J1X0-F1
#
_cell.length_a   1.000
_cell.length_b   1.000
_cell.length_c   1.000
_cell.angle_alpha   90.00
_cell.angle_beta   90.00
_cell.angle_gamma   90.00
#
_symmetry.space_group_name_H-M   'P 1'
#
loop_
_entity.id
_entity.type
_entity.pdbx_description
1 polymer ?
#
loop_
_entity_poly.entity_id
_entity_poly.type
_entity_poly.pdbx_seq_one_letter_code
_entity_poly.pdbx_strand_id
1 'polypeptide(L)'
;MSNKKVTPRGAYPHTKRVGDFIFVSGTSSRRVDNTIAGVELIDAMGTKRLDIKEQTREVLKNIDRNLKLEGASLADVVDVTSFLVNMNDFAGYNEAYAEFFNAETGPARTTVAVHQLPHPDLVVEIKVMAHKKSS
;
A
#
# COMPACT_ATOMS: atom_id res chain seq x y z
N MET A 1 -1.15 2.37 -27.02
CA MET A 1 -0.35 2.04 -25.82
C MET A 1 -1.19 1.13 -24.93
N SER A 2 -0.75 -0.09 -24.65
CA SER A 2 -1.55 -1.03 -23.85
C SER A 2 -1.75 -0.47 -22.44
N ASN A 3 -3.00 -0.27 -22.04
CA ASN A 3 -3.38 0.24 -20.72
C ASN A 3 -3.13 -0.86 -19.66
N LYS A 4 -1.85 -1.12 -19.32
CA LYS A 4 -1.46 -2.14 -18.34
C LYS A 4 -1.89 -1.66 -16.96
N LYS A 5 -2.97 -2.25 -16.43
CA LYS A 5 -3.39 -2.07 -15.03
C LYS A 5 -2.71 -3.13 -14.17
N VAL A 6 -2.32 -2.78 -12.95
CA VAL A 6 -1.94 -3.79 -11.94
C VAL A 6 -3.12 -4.74 -11.81
N THR A 7 -2.91 -6.05 -11.94
CA THR A 7 -3.95 -7.05 -11.73
C THR A 7 -3.89 -7.59 -10.31
N PRO A 8 -5.03 -7.77 -9.61
CA PRO A 8 -5.07 -8.49 -8.34
C PRO A 8 -4.41 -9.89 -8.46
N ARG A 9 -3.82 -10.41 -7.38
CA ARG A 9 -3.17 -11.74 -7.40
C ARG A 9 -4.17 -12.90 -7.35
N GLY A 10 -5.46 -12.62 -7.22
CA GLY A 10 -6.52 -13.62 -7.15
C GLY A 10 -7.87 -13.04 -7.59
N ALA A 11 -8.94 -13.79 -7.37
CA ALA A 11 -10.31 -13.42 -7.76
C ALA A 11 -10.95 -12.41 -6.79
N TYR A 12 -10.39 -11.19 -6.73
CA TYR A 12 -10.91 -10.09 -5.91
C TYR A 12 -10.65 -8.74 -6.59
N PRO A 13 -11.47 -7.70 -6.34
CA PRO A 13 -11.27 -6.38 -6.93
C PRO A 13 -10.22 -5.55 -6.15
N HIS A 14 -9.70 -4.47 -6.75
CA HIS A 14 -8.85 -3.50 -6.04
C HIS A 14 -9.64 -2.69 -5.01
N THR A 15 -10.89 -2.34 -5.36
CA THR A 15 -11.81 -1.58 -4.53
C THR A 15 -13.18 -2.24 -4.51
N LYS A 16 -13.92 -2.06 -3.41
CA LYS A 16 -15.33 -2.37 -3.32
C LYS A 16 -16.04 -1.23 -2.60
N ARG A 17 -16.99 -0.60 -3.27
CA ARG A 17 -17.87 0.41 -2.66
C ARG A 17 -19.12 -0.24 -2.06
N VAL A 18 -19.50 0.21 -0.87
CA VAL A 18 -20.72 -0.17 -0.15
C VAL A 18 -21.30 1.10 0.51
N GLY A 19 -22.36 1.66 -0.07
CA GLY A 19 -22.83 2.98 0.30
C GLY A 19 -21.72 4.03 0.15
N ASP A 20 -21.53 4.83 1.21
CA ASP A 20 -20.50 5.88 1.25
C ASP A 20 -19.11 5.34 1.63
N PHE A 21 -18.98 4.04 1.96
CA PHE A 21 -17.70 3.42 2.28
C PHE A 21 -17.03 2.77 1.07
N ILE A 22 -15.71 2.88 1.02
CA ILE A 22 -14.84 2.28 0.01
C ILE A 22 -13.83 1.39 0.73
N PHE A 23 -13.83 0.11 0.39
CA PHE A 23 -12.86 -0.85 0.90
C PHE A 23 -11.79 -1.06 -0.15
N VAL A 24 -10.54 -0.75 0.18
CA VAL A 24 -9.39 -1.05 -0.68
C VAL A 24 -8.81 -2.39 -0.24
N SER A 25 -8.46 -3.24 -1.22
CA SER A 25 -7.76 -4.51 -0.96
C SER A 25 -6.34 -4.27 -0.46
N GLY A 26 -5.73 -5.29 0.15
CA GLY A 26 -4.31 -5.25 0.53
C GLY A 26 -3.45 -4.83 -0.66
N THR A 27 -2.71 -3.75 -0.50
CA THR A 27 -1.98 -3.08 -1.57
C THR A 27 -0.49 -3.10 -1.24
N SER A 28 0.31 -3.56 -2.21
CA SER A 28 1.76 -3.66 -2.12
C SER A 28 2.47 -2.60 -2.97
N SER A 29 3.80 -2.56 -2.92
CA SER A 29 4.67 -1.70 -3.73
C SER A 29 4.88 -2.21 -5.16
N ARG A 30 4.10 -3.22 -5.60
CA ARG A 30 4.16 -3.75 -6.96
C ARG A 30 3.64 -2.73 -7.97
N ARG A 31 4.40 -2.51 -9.04
CA ARG A 31 4.09 -1.62 -10.16
C ARG A 31 3.33 -2.34 -11.27
N VAL A 32 2.85 -1.58 -12.26
CA VAL A 32 2.07 -2.08 -13.42
C VAL A 32 2.85 -3.06 -14.31
N ASP A 33 4.17 -3.00 -14.28
CA ASP A 33 5.08 -3.88 -15.01
C ASP A 33 5.49 -5.12 -14.20
N ASN A 34 4.88 -5.34 -13.03
CA ASN A 34 5.20 -6.36 -12.04
C ASN A 34 6.55 -6.21 -11.34
N THR A 35 7.31 -5.13 -11.58
CA THR A 35 8.43 -4.78 -10.70
C THR A 35 7.93 -4.39 -9.32
N ILE A 36 8.78 -4.47 -8.31
CA ILE A 36 8.47 -4.09 -6.93
C ILE A 36 9.38 -2.90 -6.60
N ALA A 37 8.79 -1.78 -6.19
CA ALA A 37 9.57 -0.62 -5.76
C ALA A 37 10.41 -0.95 -4.52
N GLY A 38 11.53 -0.27 -4.29
CA GLY A 38 12.38 -0.50 -3.12
C GLY A 38 13.00 -1.89 -3.09
N VAL A 39 13.34 -2.45 -4.25
CA VAL A 39 14.09 -3.70 -4.40
C VAL A 39 15.31 -3.43 -5.26
N GLU A 40 16.49 -3.61 -4.69
CA GLU A 40 17.77 -3.44 -5.38
C GLU A 40 18.60 -4.72 -5.28
N LEU A 41 19.14 -5.17 -6.42
CA LEU A 41 20.10 -6.27 -6.46
C LEU A 41 21.48 -5.76 -6.05
N ILE A 42 22.04 -6.33 -5.00
CA ILE A 42 23.32 -5.92 -4.41
C ILE A 42 24.50 -6.67 -5.07
N ASP A 43 24.27 -7.89 -5.53
CA ASP A 43 25.32 -8.75 -6.09
C ASP A 43 24.80 -9.69 -7.18
N ALA A 44 25.75 -10.39 -7.83
CA ALA A 44 25.48 -11.39 -8.86
C ALA A 44 24.86 -12.69 -8.31
N MET A 45 24.84 -12.90 -6.99
CA MET A 45 24.21 -14.06 -6.34
C MET A 45 22.71 -13.83 -6.10
N GLY A 46 22.20 -12.63 -6.36
CA GLY A 46 20.81 -12.29 -6.21
C GLY A 46 20.45 -11.78 -4.81
N THR A 47 21.43 -11.36 -4.01
CA THR A 47 21.17 -10.68 -2.73
C THR A 47 20.41 -9.38 -3.00
N LYS A 48 19.34 -9.13 -2.24
CA LYS A 48 18.49 -7.94 -2.40
C LYS A 48 18.53 -7.05 -1.19
N ARG A 49 18.58 -5.74 -1.43
CA ARG A 49 18.24 -4.72 -0.44
C ARG A 49 16.77 -4.37 -0.61
N LEU A 50 16.01 -4.45 0.48
CA LEU A 50 14.60 -4.07 0.51
C LEU A 50 14.46 -2.75 1.28
N ASP A 51 13.92 -1.72 0.64
CA ASP A 51 13.77 -0.38 1.21
C ASP A 51 12.33 -0.15 1.68
N ILE A 52 12.11 -0.13 3.00
CA ILE A 52 10.79 0.10 3.59
C ILE A 52 10.20 1.46 3.21
N LYS A 53 11.02 2.52 3.10
CA LYS A 53 10.52 3.87 2.83
C LYS A 53 10.02 3.97 1.39
N GLU A 54 10.80 3.48 0.42
CA GLU A 54 10.38 3.45 -0.99
C GLU A 54 9.14 2.57 -1.17
N GLN A 55 9.11 1.39 -0.55
CA GLN A 55 7.94 0.51 -0.60
C GLN A 55 6.70 1.17 -0.02
N THR A 56 6.81 1.80 1.16
CA THR A 56 5.68 2.49 1.81
C THR A 56 5.13 3.63 0.93
N ARG A 57 6.00 4.46 0.36
CA ARG A 57 5.59 5.53 -0.56
C ARG A 57 4.87 4.98 -1.78
N GLU A 58 5.36 3.89 -2.37
CA GLU A 58 4.72 3.29 -3.54
C GLU A 58 3.37 2.63 -3.19
N VAL A 59 3.28 1.97 -2.03
CA VAL A 59 2.02 1.42 -1.51
C VAL A 59 0.96 2.51 -1.39
N LEU A 60 1.29 3.64 -0.76
CA LEU A 60 0.33 4.74 -0.57
C LEU A 60 -0.07 5.43 -1.88
N LYS A 61 0.87 5.57 -2.84
CA LYS A 61 0.56 6.02 -4.21
C LYS A 61 -0.34 5.02 -4.95
N ASN A 62 -0.14 3.72 -4.77
CA ASN A 62 -1.00 2.68 -5.33
C ASN A 62 -2.43 2.76 -4.74
N ILE A 63 -2.55 2.94 -3.42
CA ILE A 63 -3.84 3.11 -2.74
C ILE A 63 -4.56 4.35 -3.28
N ASP A 64 -3.86 5.49 -3.41
CA ASP A 64 -4.44 6.71 -3.97
C ASP A 64 -4.94 6.50 -5.41
N ARG A 65 -4.17 5.80 -6.25
CA ARG A 65 -4.63 5.41 -7.60
C ARG A 65 -5.89 4.56 -7.58
N ASN A 66 -6.00 3.62 -6.64
CA ASN A 66 -7.19 2.78 -6.48
C ASN A 66 -8.40 3.59 -6.03
N LEU A 67 -8.23 4.49 -5.05
CA LEU A 67 -9.30 5.39 -4.56
C LEU A 67 -9.79 6.35 -5.64
N LYS A 68 -8.90 6.83 -6.52
CA LYS A 68 -9.27 7.69 -7.66
C LYS A 68 -10.22 7.02 -8.64
N LEU A 69 -10.20 5.68 -8.76
CA LEU A 69 -11.18 4.95 -9.58
C LEU A 69 -12.61 5.07 -9.04
N GLU A 70 -12.74 5.42 -7.76
CA GLU A 70 -14.00 5.57 -7.03
C GLU A 70 -14.33 7.05 -6.76
N GLY A 71 -13.59 8.01 -7.33
CA GLY A 71 -13.78 9.44 -7.07
C GLY A 71 -13.34 9.88 -5.66
N ALA A 72 -12.46 9.12 -5.01
CA ALA A 72 -11.90 9.42 -3.69
C ALA A 72 -10.37 9.62 -3.75
N SER A 73 -9.78 9.93 -2.61
CA SER A 73 -8.35 10.17 -2.42
C SER A 73 -7.89 9.71 -1.04
N LEU A 74 -6.58 9.79 -0.76
CA LEU A 74 -6.05 9.52 0.58
C LEU A 74 -6.69 10.40 1.69
N ALA A 75 -7.17 11.60 1.36
CA ALA A 75 -7.86 12.47 2.32
C ALA A 75 -9.21 11.91 2.80
N ASP A 76 -9.78 10.96 2.07
CA ASP A 76 -11.04 10.30 2.42
C ASP A 76 -10.82 9.01 3.24
N VAL A 77 -9.55 8.61 3.49
CA VAL A 77 -9.22 7.41 4.26
C VAL A 77 -9.52 7.64 5.74
N VAL A 78 -10.18 6.67 6.37
CA VAL A 78 -10.60 6.73 7.78
C VAL A 78 -9.97 5.64 8.65
N ASP A 79 -9.55 4.53 8.06
CA ASP A 79 -8.87 3.43 8.76
C ASP A 79 -7.75 2.84 7.91
N VAL A 80 -6.61 2.55 8.55
CA VAL A 80 -5.42 1.97 7.94
C VAL A 80 -4.96 0.77 8.76
N THR A 81 -4.87 -0.39 8.11
CA THR A 81 -4.20 -1.56 8.67
C THR A 81 -2.94 -1.85 7.86
N SER A 82 -1.79 -1.78 8.50
CA SER A 82 -0.47 -2.01 7.89
C SER A 82 0.17 -3.30 8.39
N PHE A 83 0.67 -4.10 7.46
CA PHE A 83 1.33 -5.37 7.70
C PHE A 83 2.79 -5.25 7.29
N LEU A 84 3.69 -5.18 8.26
CA LEU A 84 5.13 -5.29 8.06
C LEU A 84 5.55 -6.77 8.15
N VAL A 85 6.78 -7.10 7.76
CA VAL A 85 7.37 -8.43 8.01
C VAL A 85 8.40 -8.41 9.13
N ASN A 86 8.93 -7.23 9.47
CA ASN A 86 9.90 -7.04 10.54
C ASN A 86 9.66 -5.68 11.23
N MET A 87 9.62 -5.65 12.57
CA MET A 87 9.40 -4.39 13.31
C MET A 87 10.60 -3.44 13.31
N ASN A 88 11.79 -3.89 12.89
CA ASN A 88 12.93 -3.00 12.65
C ASN A 88 12.66 -1.99 11.54
N ASP A 89 11.71 -2.28 10.65
CA ASP A 89 11.29 -1.38 9.57
C ASP A 89 10.31 -0.29 10.05
N PHE A 90 9.79 -0.38 11.28
CA PHE A 90 8.72 0.49 11.76
C PHE A 90 9.08 1.98 11.74
N ALA A 91 10.32 2.33 12.06
CA ALA A 91 10.77 3.72 12.02
C ALA A 91 10.76 4.29 10.58
N GLY A 92 11.32 3.54 9.63
CA GLY A 92 11.33 3.94 8.21
C GLY A 92 9.92 3.98 7.60
N TYR A 93 9.07 3.01 7.94
CA TYR A 93 7.65 3.03 7.59
C TYR A 93 6.97 4.31 8.08
N ASN A 94 7.15 4.71 9.35
CA ASN A 94 6.49 5.88 9.91
C ASN A 94 6.95 7.19 9.25
N GLU A 95 8.24 7.32 8.97
CA GLU A 95 8.78 8.49 8.25
C GLU A 95 8.10 8.65 6.89
N ALA A 96 8.04 7.57 6.11
CA ALA A 96 7.38 7.60 4.80
C ALA A 96 5.86 7.78 4.90
N TYR A 97 5.21 7.20 5.91
CA TYR A 97 3.76 7.32 6.13
C TYR A 97 3.34 8.76 6.46
N ALA A 98 4.14 9.47 7.27
CA ALA A 98 3.88 10.85 7.69
C ALA A 98 3.94 11.86 6.52
N GLU A 99 4.51 11.48 5.38
CA GLU A 99 4.48 12.29 4.16
C GLU A 99 3.07 12.39 3.55
N PHE A 100 2.16 11.46 3.88
CA PHE A 100 0.83 11.34 3.27
C PHE A 100 -0.32 11.63 4.22
N PHE A 101 -0.13 11.41 5.52
CA PHE A 101 -1.18 11.59 6.54
C PHE A 101 -0.71 12.50 7.66
N ASN A 102 -1.57 13.46 8.02
CA ASN A 102 -1.37 14.31 9.18
C ASN A 102 -1.59 13.50 10.47
N ALA A 103 -0.74 13.68 11.48
CA ALA A 103 -0.81 12.92 12.73
C ALA A 103 -2.05 13.25 13.59
N GLU A 104 -2.58 14.48 13.51
CA GLU A 104 -3.72 14.94 14.31
C GLU A 104 -5.06 14.65 13.63
N THR A 105 -5.11 14.75 12.30
CA THR A 105 -6.36 14.66 11.52
C THR A 105 -6.44 13.45 10.60
N GLY A 106 -5.41 12.61 10.59
CA GLY A 106 -5.32 11.41 9.77
C GLY A 106 -6.26 10.29 10.22
N PRO A 107 -6.23 9.15 9.49
CA PRO A 107 -7.06 8.00 9.80
C PRO A 107 -6.62 7.29 11.08
N ALA A 108 -7.53 6.49 11.66
CA ALA A 108 -7.16 5.49 12.63
C ALA A 108 -6.16 4.50 12.01
N ARG A 109 -5.23 3.97 12.82
CA ARG A 109 -4.14 3.14 12.31
C ARG A 109 -3.78 1.98 13.23
N THR A 110 -3.61 0.81 12.63
CA THR A 110 -3.00 -0.38 13.24
C THR A 110 -1.79 -0.82 12.42
N THR A 111 -0.69 -1.17 13.08
CA THR A 111 0.51 -1.74 12.44
C THR A 111 0.96 -2.98 13.19
N VAL A 112 1.15 -4.08 12.47
CA VAL A 112 1.66 -5.34 13.01
C VAL A 112 2.74 -5.91 12.10
N ALA A 113 3.62 -6.74 12.65
CA ALA A 113 4.49 -7.59 11.85
C ALA A 113 3.86 -8.97 11.69
N VAL A 114 3.63 -9.38 10.44
CA VAL A 114 3.12 -10.72 10.08
C VAL A 114 4.28 -11.64 9.72
N HIS A 115 4.03 -12.94 9.70
CA HIS A 115 5.07 -13.92 9.34
C HIS A 115 5.60 -13.68 7.92
N GLN A 116 4.71 -13.54 6.93
CA GLN A 116 5.05 -13.36 5.52
C GLN A 116 3.97 -12.58 4.76
N LEU A 117 4.38 -11.88 3.70
CA LEU A 117 3.50 -11.25 2.71
C LEU A 117 3.43 -12.10 1.42
N PRO A 118 2.51 -11.83 0.47
CA PRO A 118 2.32 -12.65 -0.74
C PRO A 118 3.50 -12.69 -1.74
N HIS A 119 4.59 -11.99 -1.46
CA HIS A 119 5.83 -12.03 -2.23
C HIS A 119 7.04 -11.74 -1.31
N PRO A 120 8.17 -12.46 -1.44
CA PRO A 120 9.31 -12.37 -0.52
C PRO A 120 10.00 -11.00 -0.51
N ASP A 121 9.91 -10.25 -1.61
CA ASP A 121 10.52 -8.91 -1.69
C ASP A 121 9.64 -7.80 -1.07
N LEU A 122 8.45 -8.14 -0.56
CA LEU A 122 7.58 -7.16 0.10
C LEU A 122 7.90 -7.07 1.58
N VAL A 123 8.17 -5.85 2.06
CA VAL A 123 8.34 -5.57 3.49
C VAL A 123 7.16 -4.83 4.11
N VAL A 124 6.22 -4.37 3.27
CA VAL A 124 4.98 -3.74 3.70
C VAL A 124 3.82 -4.02 2.75
N GLU A 125 2.64 -4.30 3.31
CA GLU A 125 1.35 -4.28 2.63
C GLU A 125 0.36 -3.47 3.47
N ILE A 126 -0.47 -2.65 2.82
CA ILE A 126 -1.44 -1.79 3.52
C ILE A 126 -2.85 -2.03 2.96
N LYS A 127 -3.80 -2.17 3.88
CA LYS A 127 -5.24 -2.18 3.60
C LYS A 127 -5.87 -0.92 4.18
N VAL A 128 -6.79 -0.29 3.45
CA VAL A 128 -7.49 0.90 3.93
C VAL A 128 -9.01 0.81 3.75
N MET A 129 -9.71 1.53 4.61
CA MET A 129 -11.11 1.91 4.44
C MET A 129 -11.19 3.43 4.26
N ALA A 130 -11.98 3.87 3.29
CA ALA A 130 -12.27 5.28 3.05
C ALA A 130 -13.77 5.55 3.13
N HIS A 131 -14.14 6.79 3.43
CA HIS A 131 -15.51 7.25 3.50
C HIS A 131 -15.70 8.48 2.59
N LYS A 132 -16.47 8.32 1.52
CA LYS A 132 -16.79 9.36 0.55
C LYS A 132 -18.23 9.22 0.10
N LYS A 133 -19.04 10.22 0.40
CA LYS A 133 -20.42 10.34 -0.10
C LYS A 133 -20.43 10.28 -1.61
N SER A 134 -21.24 9.37 -2.17
CA SER A 134 -21.50 9.36 -3.60
C SER A 134 -22.22 10.66 -3.98
N SER A 135 -21.64 11.41 -4.93
CA SER A 135 -22.29 12.59 -5.52
C SER A 135 -23.34 12.18 -6.54
#